data_AF-U9SP76-F1
#
_entry.id   AF-U9SP76-F1
#
_cell.length_a   1.000
_cell.length_b   1.000
_cell.length_c   1.000
_cell.angle_alpha   90.00
_cell.angle_beta   90.00
_cell.angle_gamma   90.00
#
_symmetry.space_group_name_H-M   'P 1'
#
loop_
_entity.id
_entity.type
_entity.pdbx_description
1 polymer ?
#
loop_
_entity_poly.entity_id
_entity_poly.type
_entity_poly.pdbx_seq_one_letter_code
_entity_poly.pdbx_strand_id
1 'polypeptide(L)'
;MPKHKEYTVTLISSGLIVGALHYGLFVIIVNLKDWNFFIEVVETFSNYGQIPGYICKCDGIQSELCKSLTAAVNSIYKEIF
;
A
#
# COMPACT_ATOMS: atom_id res chain seq x y z
N MET A 1 -18.81 -12.66 16.87
CA MET A 1 -17.70 -13.51 16.38
C MET A 1 -17.17 -12.89 15.09
N PRO A 2 -15.98 -12.28 15.07
CA PRO A 2 -15.39 -11.81 13.82
C PRO A 2 -14.91 -13.04 13.05
N LYS A 3 -15.49 -13.27 11.86
CA LYS A 3 -14.99 -14.28 10.94
C LYS A 3 -13.61 -13.81 10.46
N HIS A 4 -12.54 -14.38 11.01
CA HIS A 4 -11.20 -14.21 10.45
C HIS A 4 -11.22 -14.79 9.03
N LYS A 5 -11.12 -13.90 8.03
CA LYS A 5 -10.90 -14.30 6.64
C LYS A 5 -9.40 -14.53 6.49
N GLU A 6 -9.00 -15.73 6.10
CA GLU A 6 -7.63 -15.98 5.66
C GLU A 6 -7.41 -15.31 4.30
N TYR A 7 -6.32 -14.55 4.20
CA TYR A 7 -5.86 -13.96 2.95
C TYR A 7 -4.45 -14.47 2.71
N THR A 8 -4.22 -15.09 1.54
CA THR A 8 -2.87 -15.45 1.11
C THR A 8 -2.16 -14.18 0.67
N VAL A 9 -1.07 -13.83 1.35
CA VAL A 9 -0.22 -12.70 0.97
C VAL A 9 1.02 -13.26 0.28
N THR A 10 1.25 -12.85 -0.97
CA THR A 10 2.41 -13.26 -1.75
C THR A 10 3.23 -12.05 -2.13
N LEU A 11 4.54 -12.08 -1.84
CA LEU A 11 5.48 -11.08 -2.32
C LEU A 11 5.72 -11.30 -3.81
N ILE A 12 5.29 -10.36 -4.65
CA ILE A 12 5.37 -10.48 -6.12
C ILE A 12 6.75 -10.01 -6.63
N SER A 13 7.38 -9.04 -5.95
CA SER A 13 8.70 -8.55 -6.30
C SER A 13 9.35 -7.80 -5.13
N SER A 14 10.68 -7.86 -5.01
CA SER A 14 11.47 -7.05 -4.08
C SER A 14 12.39 -6.10 -4.85
N GLY A 15 12.50 -4.86 -4.40
CA GLY A 15 13.39 -3.83 -4.96
C GLY A 15 14.58 -3.52 -4.03
N LEU A 16 15.64 -2.94 -4.59
CA LEU A 16 16.83 -2.49 -3.84
C LEU A 16 16.62 -1.08 -3.27
N ILE A 17 16.90 -0.92 -1.98
CA ILE A 17 16.96 0.39 -1.33
C ILE A 17 18.27 1.06 -1.74
N VAL A 18 18.22 1.99 -2.69
CA VAL A 18 19.38 2.79 -3.11
C VAL A 18 19.37 4.10 -2.34
N GLY A 19 20.29 4.27 -1.38
CA GLY A 19 20.37 5.45 -0.51
C GLY A 19 20.61 6.79 -1.24
N ALA A 20 21.02 6.76 -2.52
CA ALA A 20 21.18 7.97 -3.35
C ALA A 20 19.85 8.48 -3.94
N LEU A 21 18.82 7.64 -3.96
CA LEU A 21 17.43 8.02 -4.26
C LEU A 21 16.73 8.13 -2.91
N HIS A 22 16.91 9.24 -2.20
CA HIS A 22 16.09 9.57 -1.04
C HIS A 22 14.62 9.47 -1.49
N TYR A 23 13.97 8.35 -1.17
CA TYR A 23 12.59 8.02 -1.54
C TYR A 23 12.32 7.88 -3.05
N GLY A 24 13.03 6.97 -3.73
CA GLY A 24 12.57 6.45 -5.03
C GLY A 24 11.13 5.90 -4.93
N LEU A 25 10.40 5.86 -6.06
CA LEU A 25 9.01 5.40 -6.15
C LEU A 25 8.91 3.93 -5.68
N PHE A 26 8.66 3.73 -4.38
CA PHE A 26 8.43 2.41 -3.80
C PHE A 26 7.00 1.99 -4.12
N VAL A 27 6.86 1.01 -5.00
CA VAL A 27 5.58 0.40 -5.34
C VAL A 27 5.55 -1.02 -4.79
N ILE A 28 4.60 -1.28 -3.89
CA ILE A 28 4.29 -2.63 -3.40
C ILE A 28 3.11 -3.14 -4.21
N ILE A 29 3.21 -4.33 -4.78
CA ILE A 29 2.09 -4.96 -5.48
C ILE A 29 1.55 -6.06 -4.57
N VAL A 30 0.26 -5.98 -4.27
CA VAL A 30 -0.48 -6.99 -3.51
C VAL A 30 -1.54 -7.59 -4.41
N ASN A 31 -1.47 -8.89 -4.65
CA ASN A 31 -2.54 -9.61 -5.33
C ASN A 31 -3.54 -10.13 -4.30
N LEU A 32 -4.81 -9.73 -4.44
CA LEU A 32 -5.91 -10.19 -3.63
C LEU A 32 -7.09 -10.54 -4.53
N LYS A 33 -7.49 -11.81 -4.54
CA LYS A 33 -8.61 -12.32 -5.35
C LYS A 33 -8.50 -11.97 -6.84
N ASP A 34 -7.31 -12.13 -7.42
CA ASP A 34 -7.01 -11.78 -8.81
C ASP A 34 -6.99 -10.27 -9.14
N TRP A 35 -7.14 -9.41 -8.12
CA TRP A 35 -6.94 -7.96 -8.26
C TRP A 35 -5.56 -7.55 -7.79
N ASN A 36 -4.90 -6.70 -8.58
CA ASN A 36 -3.59 -6.14 -8.23
C ASN A 36 -3.77 -4.76 -7.59
N PHE A 37 -3.44 -4.67 -6.32
CA PHE A 37 -3.38 -3.44 -5.56
C PHE A 37 -1.95 -2.90 -5.62
N PHE A 38 -1.78 -1.71 -6.18
CA PHE A 38 -0.51 -1.00 -6.28
C PHE A 38 -0.43 0.02 -5.16
N ILE A 39 0.47 -0.19 -4.20
CA ILE A 39 0.68 0.74 -3.10
C ILE A 39 1.91 1.59 -3.38
N GLU A 40 1.71 2.88 -3.56
CA GLU A 40 2.77 3.89 -3.61
C GLU A 40 3.11 4.33 -2.19
N VAL A 41 4.38 4.22 -1.83
CA VAL A 41 4.91 4.77 -0.58
C VAL A 41 5.44 6.17 -0.85
N VAL A 42 4.89 7.15 -0.16
CA VAL A 42 5.26 8.56 -0.28
C VAL A 42 5.86 9.06 1.02
N GLU A 43 6.74 10.04 0.92
CA GLU A 43 7.30 10.71 2.09
C GLU A 43 6.29 11.71 2.66
N THR A 44 6.08 11.67 3.97
CA THR A 44 5.20 12.59 4.69
C THR A 44 5.84 13.07 5.98
N PHE A 45 5.27 14.09 6.63
CA PHE A 45 5.82 14.67 7.84
C PHE A 45 4.87 14.50 9.03
N SER A 46 5.46 14.18 10.18
CA SER A 46 4.80 14.17 11.48
C SER A 46 5.56 15.08 12.44
N ASN A 47 4.99 15.28 13.64
CA ASN A 47 5.66 16.00 14.73
C ASN A 47 6.98 15.35 15.18
N TYR A 48 7.23 14.09 14.77
CA TYR A 48 8.43 13.32 15.10
C TYR A 48 9.41 13.20 13.93
N GLY A 49 9.17 13.94 12.83
CA GLY A 49 9.97 13.89 11.61
C GLY A 49 9.29 13.15 10.45
N GLN A 50 10.10 12.75 9.49
CA GLN A 50 9.66 12.05 8.26
C GLN A 50 9.07 10.69 8.59
N ILE A 51 7.90 10.42 8.05
CA ILE A 51 7.20 9.14 8.16
C ILE A 51 6.60 8.73 6.80
N PRO A 52 6.48 7.42 6.52
CA PRO A 52 5.87 6.98 5.27
C PRO A 52 4.36 7.20 5.26
N GLY A 53 3.86 7.68 4.13
CA GLY A 53 2.45 7.64 3.75
C GLY A 53 2.23 6.60 2.66
N TYR A 54 0.99 6.12 2.55
CA TYR A 54 0.62 5.05 1.64
C TYR A 54 -0.59 5.45 0.81
N ILE A 55 -0.49 5.29 -0.50
CA ILE A 55 -1.59 5.48 -1.45
C ILE A 55 -1.79 4.16 -2.18
N CYS A 56 -3.01 3.62 -2.15
CA CYS A 56 -3.35 2.38 -2.84
C CYS A 56 -4.13 2.68 -4.12
N LYS A 57 -3.77 2.01 -5.21
CA LYS A 57 -4.43 2.09 -6.51
C LYS A 57 -4.86 0.71 -6.96
N CYS A 58 -6.06 0.59 -7.48
CA CYS A 58 -6.56 -0.65 -8.08
C CYS A 58 -7.58 -0.28 -9.16
N ASP A 59 -7.39 -0.76 -10.38
CA ASP A 59 -8.33 -0.61 -11.51
C ASP A 59 -8.86 0.82 -11.73
N GLY A 60 -7.94 1.80 -11.71
CA GLY A 60 -8.28 3.22 -11.93
C GLY A 60 -8.85 3.95 -10.70
N ILE A 61 -9.13 3.26 -9.60
CA ILE A 61 -9.53 3.85 -8.32
C ILE A 61 -8.28 4.05 -7.45
N GLN A 62 -8.25 5.14 -6.68
CA GLN A 62 -7.14 5.52 -5.81
C GLN A 62 -7.63 5.92 -4.42
N SER A 63 -6.92 5.48 -3.38
CA SER A 63 -7.18 5.89 -2.00
C SER A 63 -6.66 7.30 -1.71
N GLU A 64 -7.17 7.90 -0.65
CA GLU A 64 -6.50 9.02 0.00
C GLU A 64 -5.16 8.58 0.61
N LEU A 65 -4.34 9.58 0.99
CA LEU A 65 -3.09 9.38 1.71
C LEU A 65 -3.35 8.76 3.09
N CYS A 66 -2.89 7.53 3.28
CA CYS A 66 -3.07 6.77 4.51
C CYS A 66 -1.78 6.70 5.33
N LYS A 67 -1.93 6.66 6.66
CA LYS A 67 -0.80 6.47 7.60
C LYS A 67 -0.33 5.03 7.72
N SER A 68 -1.07 4.07 7.15
CA SER A 68 -0.70 2.66 7.14
C SER A 68 -1.10 1.98 5.83
N LEU A 69 -0.31 0.97 5.44
CA LEU A 69 -0.57 0.15 4.26
C LEU A 69 -1.93 -0.55 4.35
N THR A 70 -2.28 -1.08 5.52
CA THR A 70 -3.57 -1.74 5.76
C THR A 70 -4.76 -0.80 5.56
N ALA A 71 -4.65 0.46 5.98
CA ALA A 71 -5.71 1.44 5.76
C ALA A 71 -5.89 1.75 4.27
N ALA A 72 -4.78 1.94 3.54
CA ALA A 72 -4.79 2.18 2.10
C ALA A 72 -5.45 1.02 1.33
N VAL A 73 -5.01 -0.22 1.58
CA VAL A 73 -5.59 -1.41 0.93
C VAL A 73 -7.06 -1.58 1.30
N ASN A 74 -7.44 -1.44 2.58
CA ASN A 74 -8.82 -1.60 3.01
C ASN A 74 -9.77 -0.54 2.45
N SER A 75 -9.30 0.68 2.18
CA SER A 75 -10.14 1.71 1.56
C SER A 75 -10.59 1.29 0.16
N ILE A 76 -9.66 0.89 -0.70
CA ILE A 76 -9.94 0.43 -2.06
C ILE A 76 -10.67 -0.92 -2.05
N TYR A 77 -10.27 -1.85 -1.18
CA TYR A 77 -10.90 -3.17 -1.12
C TYR A 77 -12.40 -3.09 -0.82
N LYS A 78 -12.83 -2.17 0.06
CA LYS A 78 -14.26 -1.97 0.39
C LYS A 78 -15.06 -1.28 -0.71
N GLU A 79 -14.39 -0.55 -1.60
CA GLU A 79 -15.05 0.07 -2.76
C GLU A 79 -15.28 -0.95 -3.88
N ILE A 80 -14.38 -1.93 -4.00
CA ILE A 80 -14.48 -3.01 -4.99
C ILE A 80 -15.40 -4.16 -4.52
N PHE A 81 -15.43 -4.47 -3.22
CA PHE A 81 -16.14 -5.63 -2.64
C PHE A 81 -16.99 -5.30 -1.41
#